data_AF-A0A8B6CGQ7-F1
#
_entry.id   AF-A0A8B6CGQ7-F1
#
_cell.length_a   1.000
_cell.length_b   1.000
_cell.length_c   1.000
_cell.angle_alpha   90.00
_cell.angle_beta   90.00
_cell.angle_gamma   90.00
#
_symmetry.space_group_name_H-M   'P 1'
#
loop_
_entity.id
_entity.type
_entity.pdbx_description
1 polymer ?
#
loop_
_entity_poly.entity_id
_entity_poly.type
_entity_poly.pdbx_seq_one_letter_code
_entity_poly.pdbx_strand_id
1 'polypeptide(L)'
;INPDDCATDKDLECNIEDDTSGDLKRILISSAQGGRAELDPEKLDEAVVPVMFHDEETDEDKPTGSFTIDMEKLVDMKRAKQDANNLFEAGEDCFGTDEDTFIRIFACRETYQLRAIYGEYVKLTQRDVENTIDREFSSDSEKALLTLVMSIKCRPKYFAERLTWTMKGLGTKDSDLIRIIVSRAEIDMVQIKETFLAQNKKTLWKWIEEDCSGDYREMLQRIVGRD
;
A
#
# COMPACT_ATOMS: atom_id res chain seq x y z
N ILE A 1 12.70 16.49 29.58
CA ILE A 1 13.08 15.55 28.49
C ILE A 1 14.57 15.41 28.60
N ASN A 2 15.06 14.23 28.98
CA ASN A 2 16.47 14.01 29.25
C ASN A 2 17.23 13.94 27.90
N PRO A 3 18.26 14.76 27.65
CA PRO A 3 19.00 14.74 26.39
C PRO A 3 19.86 13.48 26.19
N ASP A 4 19.95 12.64 27.21
CA ASP A 4 20.80 11.44 27.29
C ASP A 4 20.08 10.13 26.93
N ASP A 5 18.86 10.16 26.39
CA ASP A 5 18.30 8.99 25.69
C ASP A 5 19.01 8.88 24.34
N CYS A 6 20.25 8.38 24.43
CA CYS A 6 21.09 7.89 23.35
C CYS A 6 20.21 7.07 22.40
N ALA A 7 19.97 7.60 21.20
CA ALA A 7 19.59 6.78 20.07
C ALA A 7 20.61 5.65 20.02
N THR A 8 20.22 4.47 20.45
CA THR A 8 21.12 3.33 20.55
C THR A 8 21.74 3.14 19.17
N ASP A 9 23.07 3.10 19.13
CA ASP A 9 23.92 2.80 17.97
C ASP A 9 23.74 1.33 17.54
N LYS A 10 22.48 0.90 17.46
CA LYS A 10 22.00 -0.38 16.98
C LYS A 10 21.37 -0.13 15.63
N ASP A 11 21.82 -0.91 14.65
CA ASP A 11 21.20 -0.97 13.34
C ASP A 11 19.67 -1.15 13.47
N LEU A 12 18.90 -0.54 12.58
CA LEU A 12 17.44 -0.66 12.55
C LEU A 12 17.03 -2.14 12.53
N GLU A 13 17.78 -2.97 11.79
CA GLU A 13 17.58 -4.42 11.74
C GLU A 13 17.76 -5.07 13.12
N CYS A 14 18.79 -4.70 13.88
CA CYS A 14 18.98 -5.21 15.23
C CYS A 14 17.82 -4.85 16.17
N ASN A 15 17.27 -3.63 16.06
CA ASN A 15 16.11 -3.25 16.88
C ASN A 15 14.87 -4.06 16.48
N ILE A 16 14.65 -4.30 15.19
CA ILE A 16 13.56 -5.18 14.72
C ILE A 16 13.77 -6.62 15.24
N GLU A 17 15.00 -7.13 15.17
CA GLU A 17 15.35 -8.46 15.66
C GLU A 17 15.11 -8.62 17.16
N ASP A 18 15.42 -7.60 17.95
CA ASP A 18 15.24 -7.62 19.41
C ASP A 18 13.76 -7.49 19.81
N ASP A 19 12.99 -6.64 19.11
CA ASP A 19 11.62 -6.28 19.51
C ASP A 19 10.53 -7.17 18.91
N THR A 20 10.87 -8.08 17.98
CA THR A 20 9.89 -8.92 17.27
C THR A 20 10.25 -10.40 17.26
N SER A 21 9.34 -11.26 16.80
CA SER A 21 9.54 -12.71 16.70
C SER A 21 8.68 -13.32 15.60
N GLY A 22 8.92 -14.59 15.28
CA GLY A 22 8.14 -15.35 14.29
C GLY A 22 8.10 -14.68 12.92
N ASP A 23 6.96 -14.81 12.23
CA ASP A 23 6.80 -14.29 10.88
C ASP A 23 6.75 -12.76 10.82
N LEU A 24 6.29 -12.09 11.88
CA LEU A 24 6.35 -10.63 11.95
C LEU A 24 7.80 -10.14 11.79
N LYS A 25 8.76 -10.74 12.51
CA LYS A 25 10.18 -10.41 12.38
C LYS A 25 10.65 -10.56 10.93
N ARG A 26 10.32 -11.70 10.32
CA ARG A 26 10.76 -12.05 8.97
C ARG A 26 10.21 -11.07 7.93
N ILE A 27 8.94 -10.68 8.06
CA ILE A 27 8.29 -9.69 7.20
C ILE A 27 8.96 -8.33 7.34
N LEU A 28 9.20 -7.88 8.59
CA LEU A 28 9.77 -6.56 8.86
C LEU A 28 11.22 -6.46 8.39
N ILE A 29 12.06 -7.45 8.67
CA ILE A 29 13.46 -7.48 8.19
C ILE A 29 13.49 -7.50 6.66
N SER A 30 12.71 -8.38 6.02
CA SER A 30 12.65 -8.46 4.56
C SER A 30 12.21 -7.13 3.91
N SER A 31 11.34 -6.38 4.59
CA SER A 31 10.88 -5.08 4.13
C SER A 31 11.89 -3.96 4.40
N ALA A 32 12.57 -4.00 5.55
CA ALA A 32 13.54 -2.99 5.99
C ALA A 32 14.84 -3.02 5.18
N GLN A 33 15.27 -4.21 4.74
CA GLN A 33 16.45 -4.39 3.90
C GLN A 33 16.35 -3.70 2.53
N GLY A 34 15.16 -3.28 2.12
CA GLY A 34 14.95 -2.57 0.86
C GLY A 34 15.23 -3.41 -0.39
N GLY A 35 15.46 -4.73 -0.26
CA GLY A 35 15.79 -5.64 -1.35
C GLY A 35 14.62 -6.00 -2.27
N ARG A 36 13.58 -5.17 -2.33
CA ARG A 36 12.47 -5.35 -3.27
C ARG A 36 12.99 -5.11 -4.68
N ALA A 37 12.61 -5.97 -5.62
CA ALA A 37 12.96 -5.77 -7.02
C ALA A 37 12.44 -4.41 -7.52
N GLU A 38 13.33 -3.62 -8.10
CA GLU A 38 13.02 -2.30 -8.65
C GLU A 38 12.56 -2.41 -10.11
N LEU A 39 11.73 -1.44 -10.51
CA LEU A 39 11.35 -1.30 -11.91
C LEU A 39 12.52 -0.72 -12.69
N ASP A 40 12.83 -1.35 -13.82
CA ASP A 40 13.78 -0.82 -14.78
C ASP A 40 13.24 0.48 -15.40
N PRO A 41 13.92 1.63 -15.24
CA PRO A 41 13.47 2.91 -15.78
C PRO A 41 13.20 2.87 -17.29
N GLU A 42 13.98 2.11 -18.05
CA GLU A 42 13.79 1.99 -19.51
C GLU A 42 12.46 1.30 -19.83
N LYS A 43 12.10 0.26 -19.06
CA LYS A 43 10.79 -0.40 -19.21
C LYS A 43 9.64 0.51 -18.83
N LEU A 44 9.84 1.38 -17.83
CA LEU A 44 8.84 2.38 -17.47
C LEU A 44 8.60 3.34 -18.63
N ASP A 45 9.67 3.88 -19.21
CA ASP A 45 9.57 4.80 -20.35
C ASP A 45 8.87 4.14 -21.55
N GLU A 46 9.16 2.88 -21.85
CA GLU A 46 8.48 2.10 -22.92
C GLU A 46 7.00 1.83 -22.63
N ALA A 47 6.62 1.79 -21.35
CA ALA A 47 5.25 1.58 -20.91
C ALA A 47 4.41 2.86 -20.89
N VAL A 48 5.02 4.04 -20.89
CA VAL A 48 4.29 5.31 -20.98
C VAL A 48 3.72 5.46 -22.39
N VAL A 49 2.39 5.41 -22.50
CA VAL A 49 1.67 5.51 -23.78
C VAL A 49 0.68 6.70 -23.74
N PRO A 50 0.48 7.39 -24.87
CA PRO A 50 -0.49 8.48 -24.93
C PRO A 50 -1.92 7.95 -24.75
N VAL A 51 -2.75 8.69 -24.02
CA VAL A 51 -4.18 8.44 -23.96
C VAL A 51 -4.78 8.96 -25.26
N MET A 52 -5.37 8.04 -26.02
CA MET A 52 -6.01 8.32 -27.30
C MET A 52 -7.51 8.57 -27.10
N PHE A 53 -8.08 9.48 -27.88
CA PHE A 53 -9.52 9.64 -28.03
C PHE A 53 -9.90 9.40 -29.50
N HIS A 54 -11.06 8.81 -29.72
CA HIS A 54 -11.60 8.61 -31.06
C HIS A 54 -12.29 9.90 -31.54
N ASP A 55 -11.84 10.45 -32.66
CA ASP A 55 -12.44 11.62 -33.29
C ASP A 55 -13.51 11.19 -34.29
N GLU A 56 -14.78 11.40 -33.94
CA GLU A 56 -15.93 11.02 -34.77
C GLU A 56 -16.02 11.79 -36.10
N GLU A 57 -15.43 12.99 -36.20
CA GLU A 57 -15.48 13.79 -37.44
C GLU A 57 -14.47 13.27 -38.47
N THR A 58 -13.30 12.84 -38.00
CA THR A 58 -12.22 12.36 -38.88
C THR A 58 -12.10 10.83 -38.95
N ASP A 59 -12.84 10.08 -38.13
CA ASP A 59 -12.74 8.62 -37.98
C ASP A 59 -11.30 8.16 -37.67
N GLU A 60 -10.61 8.92 -36.79
CA GLU A 60 -9.21 8.69 -36.44
C GLU A 60 -9.01 8.79 -34.92
N ASP A 61 -8.10 7.97 -34.37
CA ASP A 61 -7.67 8.09 -32.98
C ASP A 61 -6.60 9.17 -32.84
N LYS A 62 -6.85 10.17 -32.00
CA LYS A 62 -5.96 11.31 -31.76
C LYS A 62 -5.46 11.32 -30.32
N PRO A 63 -4.21 11.78 -30.06
CA PRO A 63 -3.70 11.89 -28.71
C PRO A 63 -4.37 13.05 -27.97
N THR A 64 -4.74 12.81 -26.70
CA THR A 64 -5.31 13.83 -25.80
C THR A 64 -4.26 14.77 -25.19
N GLY A 65 -2.97 14.45 -25.34
CA GLY A 65 -1.88 15.10 -24.59
C GLY A 65 -1.70 14.58 -23.16
N SER A 66 -2.57 13.68 -22.68
CA SER A 66 -2.38 12.92 -21.44
C SER A 66 -1.67 11.60 -21.72
N PHE A 67 -0.96 11.07 -20.72
CA PHE A 67 -0.27 9.78 -20.79
C PHE A 67 -0.78 8.82 -19.73
N THR A 68 -0.70 7.52 -20.02
CA THR A 68 -1.00 6.44 -19.09
C THR A 68 0.12 5.40 -19.13
N ILE A 69 0.15 4.51 -18.14
CA ILE A 69 1.12 3.41 -18.08
C ILE A 69 0.42 2.14 -18.58
N ASP A 70 0.98 1.54 -19.62
CA ASP A 70 0.62 0.20 -20.08
C ASP A 70 1.24 -0.84 -19.15
N MET A 71 0.42 -1.30 -18.20
CA MET A 71 0.83 -2.23 -17.15
C MET A 71 1.28 -3.59 -17.70
N GLU A 72 0.80 -4.00 -18.88
CA GLU A 72 1.15 -5.31 -19.46
C GLU A 72 2.62 -5.34 -19.90
N LYS A 73 3.19 -4.19 -20.27
CA LYS A 73 4.61 -4.06 -20.63
C LYS A 73 5.55 -4.12 -19.42
N LEU A 74 5.05 -3.83 -18.23
CA LEU A 74 5.84 -3.80 -16.99
C LEU A 74 5.93 -5.15 -16.29
N VAL A 75 5.14 -6.13 -16.72
CA VAL A 75 4.86 -7.35 -15.94
C VAL A 75 5.22 -8.59 -16.74
N ASP A 76 5.88 -9.55 -16.08
CA ASP A 76 5.98 -10.92 -16.59
C ASP A 76 4.71 -11.68 -16.21
N MET A 77 3.76 -11.76 -17.14
CA MET A 77 2.49 -12.44 -16.92
C MET A 77 2.62 -13.95 -16.70
N LYS A 78 3.67 -14.59 -17.23
CA LYS A 78 3.93 -16.02 -16.98
C LYS A 78 4.34 -16.22 -15.53
N ARG A 79 5.25 -15.37 -15.03
CA ARG A 79 5.66 -15.37 -13.63
C ARG A 79 4.51 -14.97 -12.70
N ALA A 80 3.64 -14.04 -13.12
CA ALA A 80 2.47 -13.65 -12.32
C ALA A 80 1.54 -14.84 -12.07
N LYS A 81 1.23 -15.62 -13.12
CA LYS A 81 0.45 -16.85 -13.00
C LYS A 81 1.13 -17.90 -12.14
N GLN A 82 2.44 -18.06 -12.29
CA GLN A 82 3.21 -19.01 -11.49
C GLN A 82 3.21 -18.62 -10.00
N ASP A 83 3.50 -17.35 -9.67
CA ASP A 83 3.48 -16.89 -8.29
C ASP A 83 2.06 -16.90 -7.70
N ALA A 84 1.01 -16.67 -8.49
CA ALA A 84 -0.38 -16.84 -8.06
C ALA A 84 -0.71 -18.31 -7.72
N ASN A 85 -0.28 -19.27 -8.55
CA ASN A 85 -0.40 -20.70 -8.22
C ASN A 85 0.39 -21.06 -6.96
N ASN A 86 1.63 -20.56 -6.82
CA ASN A 86 2.44 -20.80 -5.64
C ASN A 86 1.75 -20.30 -4.36
N LEU A 87 1.08 -19.14 -4.40
CA LEU A 87 0.31 -18.63 -3.25
C LEU A 87 -0.91 -19.50 -2.94
N PHE A 88 -1.59 -20.02 -3.96
CA PHE A 88 -2.72 -20.91 -3.78
C PHE A 88 -2.29 -22.25 -3.16
N GLU A 89 -1.22 -22.84 -3.69
CA GLU A 89 -0.62 -24.07 -3.17
C GLU A 89 -0.07 -23.91 -1.75
N ALA A 90 0.45 -22.72 -1.41
CA ALA A 90 1.00 -22.39 -0.10
C ALA A 90 -0.05 -22.07 0.98
N GLY A 91 -1.34 -21.99 0.62
CA GLY A 91 -2.40 -21.69 1.59
C GLY A 91 -3.61 -22.59 1.36
N GLU A 92 -4.44 -22.22 0.40
CA GLU A 92 -5.76 -22.83 0.24
C GLU A 92 -5.75 -24.32 -0.19
N ASP A 93 -4.66 -24.80 -0.82
CA ASP A 93 -4.53 -26.20 -1.28
C ASP A 93 -3.69 -27.08 -0.33
N CYS A 94 -3.21 -26.56 0.80
CA CYS A 94 -2.44 -27.33 1.77
C CYS A 94 -3.06 -27.35 3.16
N PHE A 95 -2.62 -28.30 4.01
CA PHE A 95 -2.98 -28.29 5.42
C PHE A 95 -1.98 -27.43 6.19
N GLY A 96 -2.46 -26.34 6.79
CA GLY A 96 -1.61 -25.28 7.30
C GLY A 96 -1.23 -24.29 6.20
N THR A 97 -0.22 -23.47 6.44
CA THR A 97 0.21 -22.40 5.54
C THR A 97 1.72 -22.50 5.35
N ASP A 98 2.20 -22.28 4.12
CA ASP A 98 3.62 -22.05 3.83
C ASP A 98 3.90 -20.54 3.88
N GLU A 99 4.16 -20.03 5.09
CA GLU A 99 4.36 -18.61 5.35
C GLU A 99 5.57 -18.06 4.57
N ASP A 100 6.60 -18.89 4.34
CA ASP A 100 7.81 -18.52 3.60
C ASP A 100 7.49 -18.07 2.18
N THR A 101 6.59 -18.80 1.51
CA THR A 101 6.17 -18.47 0.15
C THR A 101 5.42 -17.13 0.11
N PHE A 102 4.50 -16.90 1.04
CA PHE A 102 3.79 -15.62 1.16
C PHE A 102 4.75 -14.45 1.41
N ILE A 103 5.62 -14.57 2.41
CA ILE A 103 6.58 -13.52 2.79
C ILE A 103 7.52 -13.21 1.62
N ARG A 104 8.10 -14.23 0.99
CA ARG A 104 9.02 -14.08 -0.15
C ARG A 104 8.36 -13.38 -1.33
N ILE A 105 7.11 -13.72 -1.65
CA ILE A 105 6.40 -13.10 -2.78
C ILE A 105 6.06 -11.64 -2.43
N PHE A 106 5.40 -11.37 -1.30
CA PHE A 106 4.92 -10.03 -0.99
C PHE A 106 6.02 -9.03 -0.61
N ALA A 107 7.09 -9.47 0.05
CA ALA A 107 8.19 -8.59 0.45
C ALA A 107 9.14 -8.28 -0.71
N CYS A 108 9.41 -9.24 -1.61
CA CYS A 108 10.52 -9.11 -2.57
C CYS A 108 10.10 -8.79 -4.01
N ARG A 109 8.87 -9.12 -4.43
CA ARG A 109 8.44 -8.86 -5.82
C ARG A 109 8.22 -7.37 -6.07
N GLU A 110 8.49 -6.96 -7.30
CA GLU A 110 8.20 -5.60 -7.78
C GLU A 110 6.69 -5.30 -7.67
N THR A 111 6.33 -4.04 -7.46
CA THR A 111 4.97 -3.57 -7.20
C THR A 111 3.96 -3.79 -8.34
N TYR A 112 4.31 -3.51 -9.60
CA TYR A 112 3.48 -3.81 -10.77
C TYR A 112 3.31 -5.32 -10.94
N GLN A 113 4.38 -6.08 -10.76
CA GLN A 113 4.32 -7.54 -10.75
C GLN A 113 3.37 -8.08 -9.67
N LEU A 114 3.40 -7.53 -8.46
CA LEU A 114 2.50 -7.94 -7.37
C LEU A 114 1.03 -7.65 -7.69
N ARG A 115 0.73 -6.49 -8.27
CA ARG A 115 -0.64 -6.18 -8.70
C ARG A 115 -1.16 -7.20 -9.72
N ALA A 116 -0.31 -7.61 -10.65
CA ALA A 116 -0.66 -8.66 -11.61
C ALA A 116 -0.82 -10.03 -10.94
N ILE A 117 0.05 -10.39 -10.00
CA ILE A 117 -0.09 -11.61 -9.20
C ILE A 117 -1.44 -11.63 -8.48
N TYR A 118 -1.84 -10.52 -7.84
CA TYR A 118 -3.15 -10.43 -7.17
C TYR A 118 -4.32 -10.61 -8.15
N GLY A 119 -4.21 -10.04 -9.36
CA GLY A 119 -5.20 -10.23 -10.41
C GLY A 119 -5.32 -11.68 -10.89
N GLU A 120 -4.19 -12.35 -11.12
CA GLU A 120 -4.16 -13.77 -11.50
C GLU A 120 -4.62 -14.67 -10.35
N TYR A 121 -4.30 -14.32 -9.10
CA TYR A 121 -4.77 -15.04 -7.91
C TYR A 121 -6.29 -15.03 -7.83
N VAL A 122 -6.93 -13.86 -8.00
CA VAL A 122 -8.40 -13.75 -8.02
C VAL A 122 -9.01 -14.60 -9.14
N LYS A 123 -8.40 -14.61 -10.34
CA LYS A 123 -8.89 -15.46 -11.45
C LYS A 123 -8.82 -16.95 -11.09
N LEU A 124 -7.74 -17.37 -10.42
CA LEU A 124 -7.51 -18.74 -10.02
C LEU A 124 -8.45 -19.21 -8.90
N THR A 125 -8.59 -18.42 -7.84
CA THR A 125 -9.24 -18.84 -6.58
C THR A 125 -10.65 -18.29 -6.40
N GLN A 126 -11.04 -17.29 -7.22
CA GLN A 126 -12.25 -16.48 -7.03
C GLN A 126 -12.28 -15.76 -5.67
N ARG A 127 -11.11 -15.52 -5.07
CA ARG A 127 -10.93 -14.83 -3.79
C ARG A 127 -9.82 -13.78 -3.88
N ASP A 128 -10.02 -12.65 -3.21
CA ASP A 128 -8.98 -11.67 -2.98
C ASP A 128 -7.90 -12.23 -2.05
N VAL A 129 -6.64 -11.87 -2.30
CA VAL A 129 -5.50 -12.31 -1.50
C VAL A 129 -5.60 -11.82 -0.05
N GLU A 130 -6.23 -10.67 0.18
CA GLU A 130 -6.54 -10.16 1.52
C GLU A 130 -7.39 -11.16 2.32
N ASN A 131 -8.42 -11.74 1.71
CA ASN A 131 -9.28 -12.72 2.38
C ASN A 131 -8.55 -14.03 2.67
N THR A 132 -7.58 -14.41 1.85
CA THR A 132 -6.71 -15.55 2.12
C THR A 132 -5.80 -15.26 3.31
N ILE A 133 -5.19 -14.07 3.37
CA ILE A 133 -4.35 -13.67 4.50
C ILE A 133 -5.12 -13.69 5.81
N ASP A 134 -6.34 -13.15 5.85
CA ASP A 134 -7.22 -13.16 7.05
C ASP A 134 -7.53 -14.57 7.58
N ARG A 135 -7.41 -15.60 6.73
CA ARG A 135 -7.74 -17.00 7.07
C ARG A 135 -6.52 -17.83 7.43
N GLU A 136 -5.40 -17.55 6.77
CA GLU A 136 -4.16 -18.33 6.87
C GLU A 136 -3.21 -17.75 7.94
N PHE A 137 -3.26 -16.44 8.18
CA PHE A 137 -2.42 -15.76 9.16
C PHE A 137 -3.23 -15.29 10.37
N SER A 138 -2.53 -14.92 11.43
CA SER A 138 -3.16 -14.33 12.61
C SER A 138 -2.30 -13.25 13.24
N SER A 139 -2.89 -12.46 14.13
CA SER A 139 -2.18 -11.52 15.02
C SER A 139 -1.42 -10.43 14.26
N ASP A 140 -0.12 -10.28 14.47
CA ASP A 140 0.65 -9.17 13.90
C ASP A 140 1.26 -9.50 12.52
N SER A 141 1.51 -10.78 12.22
CA SER A 141 1.94 -11.18 10.87
C SER A 141 0.81 -10.96 9.84
N GLU A 142 -0.43 -11.29 10.20
CA GLU A 142 -1.64 -10.98 9.43
C GLU A 142 -1.71 -9.47 9.10
N LYS A 143 -1.65 -8.61 10.14
CA LYS A 143 -1.68 -7.14 9.97
C LYS A 143 -0.54 -6.63 9.09
N ALA A 144 0.65 -7.21 9.23
CA ALA A 144 1.82 -6.81 8.44
C ALA A 144 1.64 -7.18 6.96
N LEU A 145 1.18 -8.40 6.66
CA LEU A 145 0.92 -8.83 5.28
C LEU A 145 -0.22 -8.05 4.64
N LEU A 146 -1.33 -7.84 5.36
CA LEU A 146 -2.44 -7.00 4.88
C LEU A 146 -1.96 -5.57 4.58
N THR A 147 -1.12 -5.00 5.46
CA THR A 147 -0.54 -3.67 5.23
C THR A 147 0.29 -3.63 3.94
N LEU A 148 1.13 -4.64 3.69
CA LEU A 148 1.89 -4.74 2.44
C LEU A 148 0.97 -4.84 1.22
N VAL A 149 0.02 -5.77 1.23
CA VAL A 149 -0.90 -5.98 0.11
C VAL A 149 -1.73 -4.72 -0.18
N MET A 150 -2.38 -4.14 0.83
CA MET A 150 -3.29 -3.01 0.65
C MET A 150 -2.53 -1.76 0.18
N SER A 151 -1.35 -1.49 0.75
CA SER A 151 -0.53 -0.33 0.35
C SER A 151 0.01 -0.46 -1.07
N ILE A 152 0.28 -1.68 -1.56
CA ILE A 152 0.71 -1.95 -2.94
C ILE A 152 -0.49 -1.90 -3.90
N LYS A 153 -1.62 -2.53 -3.53
CA LYS A 153 -2.84 -2.59 -4.36
C LYS A 153 -3.40 -1.19 -4.61
N CYS A 154 -3.56 -0.38 -3.56
CA CYS A 154 -4.01 1.00 -3.69
C CYS A 154 -3.57 1.86 -2.50
N ARG A 155 -2.44 2.56 -2.67
CA ARG A 155 -1.83 3.39 -1.62
C ARG A 155 -2.76 4.51 -1.09
N PRO A 156 -3.45 5.30 -1.94
CA PRO A 156 -4.36 6.32 -1.44
C PRO A 156 -5.51 5.75 -0.59
N LYS A 157 -6.07 4.61 -1.02
CA LYS A 157 -7.11 3.90 -0.28
C LYS A 157 -6.62 3.39 1.07
N TYR A 158 -5.44 2.78 1.12
CA TYR A 158 -4.82 2.36 2.37
C TYR A 158 -4.70 3.52 3.37
N PHE A 159 -4.13 4.65 2.96
CA PHE A 159 -3.98 5.79 3.86
C PHE A 159 -5.32 6.45 4.22
N ALA A 160 -6.30 6.48 3.32
CA ALA A 160 -7.65 6.97 3.64
C ALA A 160 -8.34 6.11 4.72
N GLU A 161 -8.22 4.79 4.63
CA GLU A 161 -8.74 3.87 5.65
C GLU A 161 -8.00 4.01 6.98
N ARG A 162 -6.66 4.18 6.94
CA ARG A 162 -5.86 4.45 8.14
C ARG A 162 -6.25 5.76 8.81
N LEU A 163 -6.44 6.85 8.05
CA LEU A 163 -6.92 8.14 8.57
C LEU A 163 -8.31 8.01 9.19
N THR A 164 -9.19 7.22 8.57
CA THR A 164 -10.51 6.93 9.14
C THR A 164 -10.34 6.23 10.49
N TRP A 165 -9.46 5.23 10.58
CA TRP A 165 -9.20 4.48 11.81
C TRP A 165 -8.55 5.31 12.94
N THR A 166 -7.82 6.39 12.60
CA THR A 166 -7.21 7.28 13.61
C THR A 166 -8.21 8.24 14.25
N MET A 167 -9.31 8.59 13.56
CA MET A 167 -10.32 9.54 14.04
C MET A 167 -11.66 8.88 14.35
N LYS A 168 -11.87 7.62 13.96
CA LYS A 168 -13.12 6.90 14.24
C LYS A 168 -13.06 6.28 15.64
N GLY A 169 -13.93 6.74 16.53
CA GLY A 169 -14.11 6.16 17.86
C GLY A 169 -14.12 7.23 18.95
N LEU A 170 -13.80 6.82 20.18
CA LEU A 170 -13.61 7.76 21.28
C LEU A 170 -12.17 8.27 21.28
N GLY A 171 -12.01 9.56 21.00
CA GLY A 171 -10.72 10.23 20.92
C GLY A 171 -9.97 9.94 19.61
N THR A 172 -8.84 10.64 19.46
CA THR A 172 -8.00 10.61 18.26
C THR A 172 -6.70 9.87 18.56
N LYS A 173 -6.22 9.07 17.60
CA LYS A 173 -4.89 8.48 17.66
C LYS A 173 -3.87 9.46 17.08
N ASP A 174 -3.57 10.50 17.85
CA ASP A 174 -2.84 11.69 17.37
C ASP A 174 -1.50 11.36 16.72
N SER A 175 -0.69 10.49 17.32
CA SER A 175 0.62 10.10 16.77
C SER A 175 0.50 9.50 15.36
N ASP A 176 -0.52 8.66 15.14
CA ASP A 176 -0.76 8.03 13.84
C ASP A 176 -1.34 9.03 12.83
N LEU A 177 -2.28 9.87 13.26
CA LEU A 177 -2.89 10.91 12.44
C LEU A 177 -1.83 11.90 11.94
N ILE A 178 -1.00 12.43 12.84
CA ILE A 178 0.09 13.35 12.52
C ILE A 178 1.08 12.69 11.56
N ARG A 179 1.51 11.46 11.86
CA ARG A 179 2.48 10.73 11.03
C ARG A 179 1.98 10.57 9.60
N ILE A 180 0.72 10.19 9.41
CA ILE A 180 0.15 10.04 8.06
C ILE A 180 0.01 11.39 7.38
N ILE A 181 -0.56 12.42 8.03
CA ILE A 181 -0.77 13.72 7.41
C ILE A 181 0.57 14.34 6.96
N VAL A 182 1.57 14.36 7.84
CA VAL A 182 2.87 14.98 7.54
C VAL A 182 3.63 14.19 6.48
N SER A 183 3.72 12.85 6.60
CA SER A 183 4.51 12.05 5.66
C SER A 183 3.90 11.93 4.25
N ARG A 184 2.59 12.18 4.10
CA ARG A 184 1.89 12.08 2.80
C ARG A 184 1.58 13.43 2.16
N ALA A 185 1.75 14.54 2.88
CA ALA A 185 1.37 15.89 2.44
C ALA A 185 1.88 16.23 1.04
N GLU A 186 3.16 15.95 0.76
CA GLU A 186 3.83 16.31 -0.49
C GLU A 186 3.91 15.16 -1.51
N ILE A 187 3.30 14.01 -1.21
CA ILE A 187 3.43 12.79 -2.04
C ILE A 187 2.13 12.51 -2.79
N ASP A 188 1.03 12.30 -2.07
CA ASP A 188 -0.24 11.86 -2.66
C ASP A 188 -1.47 12.31 -1.84
N MET A 189 -1.34 13.40 -1.08
CA MET A 189 -2.43 13.92 -0.25
C MET A 189 -3.70 14.24 -1.05
N VAL A 190 -3.56 14.71 -2.30
CA VAL A 190 -4.70 14.99 -3.18
C VAL A 190 -5.51 13.71 -3.44
N GLN A 191 -4.85 12.63 -3.86
CA GLN A 191 -5.51 11.35 -4.14
C GLN A 191 -6.07 10.70 -2.85
N ILE A 192 -5.38 10.86 -1.72
CA ILE A 192 -5.87 10.41 -0.41
C ILE A 192 -7.17 11.14 -0.06
N LYS A 193 -7.24 12.47 -0.22
CA LYS A 193 -8.46 13.26 0.07
C LYS A 193 -9.64 12.83 -0.80
N GLU A 194 -9.41 12.65 -2.10
CA GLU A 194 -10.45 12.18 -3.04
C GLU A 194 -10.98 10.79 -2.63
N THR A 195 -10.08 9.87 -2.32
CA THR A 195 -10.45 8.51 -1.89
C THR A 195 -11.18 8.53 -0.54
N PHE A 196 -10.69 9.32 0.41
CA PHE A 196 -11.30 9.49 1.73
C PHE A 196 -12.72 10.06 1.61
N LEU A 197 -12.93 11.06 0.77
CA LEU A 197 -14.25 11.65 0.51
C LEU A 197 -15.20 10.61 -0.12
N ALA A 198 -14.72 9.84 -1.09
CA ALA A 198 -15.51 8.80 -1.74
C ALA A 198 -15.98 7.72 -0.74
N GLN A 199 -15.12 7.33 0.21
CA GLN A 199 -15.41 6.30 1.23
C GLN A 199 -16.28 6.82 2.37
N ASN A 200 -15.97 8.00 2.92
CA ASN A 200 -16.61 8.51 4.15
C ASN A 200 -17.74 9.51 3.91
N LYS A 201 -17.96 9.93 2.64
CA LYS A 201 -18.94 10.96 2.24
C LYS A 201 -18.75 12.32 2.91
N LYS A 202 -17.56 12.54 3.47
CA LYS A 202 -17.15 13.76 4.15
C LYS A 202 -15.66 13.95 3.95
N THR A 203 -15.28 15.20 3.71
CA THR A 203 -13.90 15.62 3.44
C THR A 203 -13.02 15.39 4.66
N LEU A 204 -11.75 15.01 4.44
CA LEU A 204 -10.75 14.85 5.50
C LEU A 204 -10.61 16.12 6.34
N TRP A 205 -10.65 17.30 5.71
CA TRP A 205 -10.56 18.59 6.38
C TRP A 205 -11.65 18.79 7.46
N LYS A 206 -12.89 18.36 7.16
CA LYS A 206 -14.03 18.43 8.09
C LYS A 206 -13.97 17.37 9.19
N TRP A 207 -13.40 16.20 8.91
CA TRP A 207 -13.15 15.20 9.95
C TRP A 207 -12.16 15.74 10.98
N ILE A 208 -11.07 16.35 10.53
CA ILE A 208 -10.10 17.02 11.41
C ILE A 208 -10.77 18.18 12.16
N GLU A 209 -11.70 18.90 11.53
CA GLU A 209 -12.41 20.01 12.17
C GLU A 209 -13.18 19.58 13.42
N GLU A 210 -13.79 18.40 13.36
CA GLU A 210 -14.68 17.87 14.39
C GLU A 210 -13.94 17.04 15.44
N ASP A 211 -12.89 16.33 15.04
CA ASP A 211 -12.17 15.39 15.90
C ASP A 211 -11.00 16.07 16.65
N CYS A 212 -10.45 17.16 16.12
CA CYS A 212 -9.33 17.89 16.71
C CYS A 212 -9.74 19.29 17.19
N SER A 213 -8.92 19.92 18.04
CA SER A 213 -9.18 21.28 18.55
C SER A 213 -7.94 22.17 18.62
N GLY A 214 -8.16 23.47 18.77
CA GLY A 214 -7.09 24.48 18.94
C GLY A 214 -6.10 24.56 17.78
N ASP A 215 -4.87 24.99 18.10
CA ASP A 215 -3.78 25.17 17.15
C ASP A 215 -3.40 23.85 16.44
N TYR A 216 -3.56 22.73 17.14
CA TYR A 216 -3.33 21.40 16.59
C TYR A 216 -4.24 21.12 15.38
N ARG A 217 -5.55 21.37 15.51
CA ARG A 217 -6.50 21.28 14.39
C ARG A 217 -6.12 22.21 13.25
N GLU A 218 -5.83 23.47 13.57
CA GLU A 218 -5.50 24.47 12.54
C GLU A 218 -4.25 24.09 11.74
N MET A 219 -3.24 23.55 12.42
CA MET A 219 -2.02 23.06 11.78
C MET A 219 -2.33 21.90 10.83
N LEU A 220 -3.05 20.87 11.29
CA LEU A 220 -3.40 19.72 10.44
C LEU A 220 -4.23 20.14 9.22
N GLN A 221 -5.21 21.03 9.41
CA GLN A 221 -6.02 21.57 8.32
C GLN A 221 -5.21 22.36 7.28
N ARG A 222 -4.19 23.10 7.72
CA ARG A 222 -3.28 23.81 6.80
C ARG A 222 -2.42 22.85 5.98
N ILE A 223 -1.94 21.77 6.57
CA ILE A 223 -1.14 20.75 5.86
C ILE A 223 -1.99 19.99 4.85
N VAL A 224 -3.19 19.57 5.24
CA VAL A 224 -4.12 18.84 4.35
C VAL A 224 -4.63 19.73 3.21
N GLY A 225 -4.72 21.05 3.46
CA GLY A 225 -5.28 22.01 2.54
C GLY A 225 -6.80 21.88 2.42
N ARG A 226 -7.46 22.99 2.06
CA ARG A 226 -8.91 22.98 1.80
C ARG A 226 -9.19 22.23 0.49
N ASP A 227 -10.34 21.56 0.43
CA ASP A 227 -10.84 20.90 -0.79
C ASP A 227 -11.23 21.92 -1.86
#